data_AF-A0A7J4JHR3-F1
#
_entry.id   AF-A0A7J4JHR3-F1
#
_cell.length_a   1.000
_cell.length_b   1.000
_cell.length_c   1.000
_cell.angle_alpha   90.00
_cell.angle_beta   90.00
_cell.angle_gamma   90.00
#
_symmetry.space_group_name_H-M   'P 1'
#
loop_
_entity.id
_entity.type
_entity.pdbx_description
1 polymer ?
#
loop_
_entity_poly.entity_id
_entity_poly.type
_entity_poly.pdbx_seq_one_letter_code
_entity_poly.pdbx_strand_id
1 'polypeptide(L)' 'DFLEKHLDRRINYAHSDWRPGDQPVYVSDIRKAGKELGWEPRISVENGVARLIEWVKENRHLFKGF' A
#
# COMPACT_ATOMS: atom_id res chain seq x y z
N ASP A 1 4.48 -11.66 4.38
CA ASP A 1 5.54 -11.31 5.36
C ASP A 1 5.58 -9.85 5.77
N PHE A 2 5.74 -8.88 4.85
CA PHE A 2 5.93 -7.47 5.21
C PHE A 2 4.84 -6.91 6.16
N LEU A 3 3.55 -7.08 5.82
CA LEU A 3 2.44 -6.65 6.67
C LEU A 3 2.33 -7.45 7.98
N GLU A 4 2.54 -8.76 7.93
CA GLU A 4 2.49 -9.62 9.13
C GLU A 4 3.53 -9.18 10.17
N LYS A 5 4.74 -8.80 9.74
CA LYS A 5 5.79 -8.24 10.60
C LYS A 5 5.37 -6.93 11.27
N HIS A 6 4.69 -6.03 10.55
CA HIS A 6 4.26 -4.74 11.09
C HIS A 6 3.03 -4.84 12.00
N LEU A 7 2.21 -5.88 11.81
CA LEU A 7 0.99 -6.10 12.58
C LEU A 7 1.15 -7.11 13.71
N ASP A 8 2.33 -7.74 13.82
CA ASP A 8 2.65 -8.83 14.74
C ASP A 8 1.57 -9.91 14.80
N ARG A 9 1.05 -10.28 13.63
CA ARG A 9 0.01 -11.31 13.50
C ARG A 9 0.04 -11.94 12.13
N ARG A 10 -0.42 -13.19 12.07
CA ARG A 10 -0.72 -13.87 10.80
C ARG A 10 -1.94 -13.26 10.13
N ILE A 11 -1.86 -13.09 8.82
CA ILE A 11 -2.96 -12.65 7.98
C ILE A 11 -3.49 -13.88 7.24
N ASN A 12 -4.72 -14.27 7.56
CA ASN A 12 -5.40 -15.34 6.84
C ASN A 12 -5.94 -14.78 5.52
N TYR A 13 -5.43 -15.27 4.39
CA TYR A 13 -5.91 -14.94 3.05
C TYR A 13 -5.96 -16.19 2.18
N ALA A 14 -6.75 -16.15 1.11
CA ALA A 14 -6.81 -17.19 0.10
C ALA A 14 -6.59 -16.58 -1.28
N HIS A 15 -6.05 -17.37 -2.21
CA HIS A 15 -5.96 -16.97 -3.61
C HIS A 15 -7.32 -17.19 -4.30
N SER A 16 -7.64 -16.32 -5.24
CA SER A 16 -8.79 -16.43 -6.13
C SER A 16 -8.34 -16.15 -7.56
N ASP A 17 -9.21 -16.44 -8.53
CA ASP A 17 -8.98 -16.09 -9.92
C ASP A 17 -8.88 -14.58 -10.12
N TRP A 18 -8.23 -14.19 -11.22
CA TRP A 18 -8.13 -12.81 -11.67
C TRP A 18 -9.51 -12.19 -11.88
N ARG A 19 -9.69 -10.93 -11.49
CA ARG A 19 -10.93 -10.21 -11.75
C ARG A 19 -10.91 -9.65 -13.17
N PRO A 20 -12.07 -9.54 -13.84
CA PRO A 20 -12.16 -8.86 -15.12
C PRO A 20 -11.56 -7.45 -15.03
N GLY A 21 -10.55 -7.17 -15.86
CA GLY A 21 -9.87 -5.88 -15.92
C GLY A 21 -8.60 -5.76 -15.07
N ASP A 22 -8.23 -6.77 -14.28
CA ASP A 22 -6.94 -6.78 -13.60
C ASP A 22 -5.80 -6.79 -14.64
N GLN A 23 -4.88 -5.83 -14.54
CA GLN A 23 -3.63 -5.84 -15.29
C GLN A 23 -2.60 -6.65 -14.50
N PRO A 24 -1.92 -7.66 -15.09
CA PRO A 24 -0.98 -8.50 -14.35
C PRO A 24 0.16 -7.73 -13.69
N VAL A 25 0.68 -6.70 -14.36
CA VAL A 25 1.73 -5.82 -13.85
C VAL A 25 1.57 -4.43 -14.45
N TYR A 26 1.73 -3.40 -13.61
CA TYR A 26 1.79 -2.01 -14.03
C TYR A 26 2.84 -1.25 -13.20
N VAL A 27 3.74 -0.53 -13.88
CA VAL A 27 4.77 0.31 -13.25
C VAL A 27 4.93 1.58 -14.07
N SER A 28 4.82 2.74 -13.43
CA SER A 28 4.99 4.03 -14.10
C SER A 28 6.46 4.39 -14.28
N ASP A 29 6.85 4.76 -15.49
CA ASP A 29 8.10 5.48 -15.72
C ASP A 29 7.97 6.93 -15.25
N ILE A 30 8.60 7.24 -14.12
CA ILE A 30 8.52 8.55 -13.47
C ILE A 30 9.59 9.54 -13.96
N ARG A 31 10.44 9.18 -14.93
CA ARG A 31 11.55 10.03 -15.38
C ARG A 31 11.08 11.38 -15.94
N LYS A 32 9.90 11.43 -16.58
CA LYS A 32 9.33 12.69 -17.08
C LYS A 32 8.99 13.66 -15.94
N ALA A 33 8.35 13.17 -14.88
CA ALA A 33 8.04 13.98 -13.69
C ALA A 33 9.33 14.49 -13.01
N GLY A 34 10.37 13.66 -12.94
CA GLY A 34 11.68 14.09 -12.45
C GLY A 34 12.31 15.21 -13.29
N LYS A 35 12.24 15.11 -14.62
CA LYS A 35 12.81 16.12 -15.53
C LYS A 35 12.04 17.44 -15.53
N GLU A 36 10.71 17.38 -15.58
CA GLU A 36 9.87 18.58 -15.79
C GLU A 36 9.50 19.27 -14.48
N LEU A 37 9.37 18.51 -13.39
CA LEU A 37 8.89 19.03 -12.11
C LEU A 37 9.95 18.99 -11.00
N GLY A 38 11.13 18.39 -11.26
CA GLY A 38 12.10 18.09 -10.21
C GLY A 38 11.53 17.13 -9.15
N TRP A 39 10.53 16.32 -9.53
CA TRP A 39 9.80 15.47 -8.59
C TRP A 39 10.38 14.06 -8.55
N GLU A 40 10.51 13.52 -7.33
CA GLU A 40 10.85 12.13 -7.07
C GLU A 40 10.09 11.62 -5.83
N PRO A 41 9.82 10.30 -5.72
CA PRO A 41 9.21 9.74 -4.53
C PRO A 41 10.14 9.88 -3.32
N ARG A 42 9.65 10.52 -2.27
CA ARG A 42 10.40 10.73 -1.01
C ARG A 42 10.08 9.72 0.07
N ILE A 43 8.99 8.96 -0.10
CA ILE A 43 8.49 8.00 0.86
C ILE A 43 8.59 6.61 0.24
N SER A 44 9.34 5.71 0.88
CA SER A 44 9.43 4.31 0.46
C SER A 44 8.12 3.57 0.73
N VAL A 45 7.97 2.37 0.14
CA VAL A 45 6.82 1.50 0.39
C VAL A 45 6.70 1.17 1.88
N GLU A 46 7.82 0.85 2.53
CA GLU A 46 7.86 0.49 3.94
C GLU A 46 7.36 1.63 4.82
N ASN A 47 7.91 2.84 4.63
CA ASN A 47 7.52 4.02 5.37
C ASN A 47 6.06 4.41 5.10
N GLY A 48 5.62 4.32 3.84
CA GLY A 48 4.24 4.63 3.45
C GLY A 48 3.23 3.70 4.14
N VAL A 49 3.48 2.39 4.13
CA VAL A 49 2.60 1.42 4.76
C VAL A 49 2.62 1.54 6.29
N ALA A 50 3.78 1.79 6.91
CA ALA A 50 3.85 2.01 8.35
C ALA A 50 2.99 3.21 8.78
N ARG A 51 3.03 4.32 8.03
CA ARG A 51 2.18 5.50 8.28
C ARG A 51 0.70 5.19 8.12
N LEU A 52 0.34 4.39 7.11
CA LEU A 52 -1.04 3.95 6.90
C LEU A 52 -1.55 3.09 8.04
N ILE A 53 -0.74 2.14 8.52
CA ILE A 53 -1.08 1.29 9.67
C ILE A 53 -1.38 2.15 10.90
N GLU A 54 -0.53 3.13 11.18
CA GLU A 54 -0.72 4.02 12.32
C GLU A 54 -2.00 4.85 12.19
N TRP A 55 -2.23 5.43 11.01
CA TRP A 55 -3.46 6.18 10.74
C TRP A 55 -4.72 5.32 10.96
N VAL A 56 -4.73 4.05 10.51
CA VAL A 56 -5.86 3.15 10.75
C VAL A 56 -6.05 2.87 12.25
N LYS A 57 -4.96 2.71 13.02
CA LYS A 57 -5.03 2.49 14.47
C LYS A 57 -5.63 3.70 15.20
N GLU A 58 -5.19 4.90 14.86
CA GLU A 58 -5.71 6.16 15.43
C GLU A 58 -7.17 6.38 15.06
N ASN A 59 -7.58 5.94 13.87
CA ASN A 59 -8.91 6.16 13.31
C ASN A 59 -9.82 4.94 13.39
N ARG A 60 -9.57 4.00 14.30
CA ARG A 60 -10.39 2.77 14.47
C ARG A 60 -11.88 3.04 14.59
N HIS A 61 -12.27 4.18 15.15
CA HIS A 61 -13.66 4.60 15.30
C HIS A 61 -14.41 4.71 13.96
N LEU A 62 -13.72 5.03 12.85
CA LEU A 62 -14.30 5.09 11.50
C LEU A 62 -14.71 3.70 10.98
N PHE A 63 -14.20 2.63 11.57
CA PHE A 63 -14.39 1.26 11.09
C PHE A 63 -15.25 0.41 12.04
N LYS A 64 -15.83 0.99 13.10
CA LYS A 64 -16.62 0.26 14.12
C LYS A 64 -18.05 -0.15 13.66
N GLY A 65 -18.35 -0.08 12.37
CA GLY A 65 -19.68 -0.39 11.80
C GLY A 65 -19.69 -1.51 10.76
N PHE A 66 -18.60 -2.27 10.65
CA PHE A 66 -18.49 -3.47 9.81
C PHE A 66 -18.51 -4.73 10.67
#